data_AF-A0AAW5U402-F1
#
_entry.id   AF-A0AAW5U402-F1
#
_cell.length_a   1.000
_cell.length_b   1.000
_cell.length_c   1.000
_cell.angle_alpha   90.00
_cell.angle_beta   90.00
_cell.angle_gamma   90.00
#
_symmetry.space_group_name_H-M   'P 1'
#
loop_
_entity.id
_entity.type
_entity.pdbx_description
1 polymer ?
#
loop_
_entity_poly.entity_id
_entity_poly.type
_entity_poly.pdbx_seq_one_letter_code
_entity_poly.pdbx_strand_id
1 'polypeptide(L)'
;MSLKKIFRCQDCGYETEIYEGRGFMGQHIEAMSFPDCRNIVPLVVGGVIGDAAPNFNSLVGRLCLRCGSDRIHRWDMHTCPKCGGKIQPTGEEEFWT
;
A
#
# COMPACT_ATOMS: atom_id res chain seq x y z
N MET A 1 11.88 2.41 -11.93
CA MET A 1 11.86 0.95 -11.70
C MET A 1 11.21 0.72 -10.36
N SER A 2 10.33 -0.27 -10.32
CA SER A 2 9.53 -0.59 -9.15
C SER A 2 9.77 -2.04 -8.73
N LEU A 3 9.73 -2.27 -7.43
CA LEU A 3 9.96 -3.56 -6.79
C LEU A 3 8.72 -3.93 -6.00
N LYS A 4 8.29 -5.18 -6.13
CA LYS A 4 7.26 -5.79 -5.29
C LYS A 4 7.96 -6.58 -4.18
N LYS A 5 7.58 -6.32 -2.93
CA LYS A 5 8.10 -6.99 -1.74
C LYS A 5 6.95 -7.63 -0.98
N ILE A 6 7.17 -8.84 -0.48
CA ILE A 6 6.18 -9.53 0.36
C ILE A 6 6.52 -9.31 1.83
N PHE A 7 5.52 -8.92 2.60
CA PHE A 7 5.60 -8.73 4.05
C PHE A 7 4.71 -9.75 4.74
N ARG A 8 5.20 -10.36 5.81
CA ARG A 8 4.47 -11.36 6.60
C ARG A 8 4.50 -11.04 8.08
N CYS A 9 3.33 -11.11 8.71
CA CYS A 9 3.19 -10.92 10.15
C CYS A 9 3.70 -12.17 10.88
N GLN A 10 4.57 -11.95 11.86
CA GLN A 10 5.18 -13.03 12.62
C GLN A 10 4.22 -13.66 13.64
N ASP A 11 3.16 -12.94 14.03
CA ASP A 11 2.22 -13.40 15.07
C ASP A 11 0.97 -14.09 14.49
N CYS A 12 0.38 -13.55 13.42
CA CYS A 12 -0.87 -14.08 12.84
C CYS A 12 -0.73 -14.62 11.41
N GLY A 13 0.45 -14.50 10.79
CA GLY A 13 0.70 -14.99 9.43
C GLY A 13 0.05 -14.17 8.31
N TYR A 14 -0.56 -13.02 8.61
CA TYR A 14 -1.08 -12.11 7.58
C TYR A 14 0.03 -11.68 6.61
N GLU A 15 -0.25 -11.79 5.32
CA GLU A 15 0.67 -11.41 4.23
C GLU A 15 0.12 -10.22 3.43
N THR A 16 1.04 -9.38 2.94
CA THR A 16 0.71 -8.25 2.07
C THR A 16 1.87 -7.96 1.11
N GLU A 17 1.53 -7.44 -0.06
CA GLU A 17 2.50 -7.03 -1.07
C GLU A 17 2.64 -5.51 -1.06
N ILE A 18 3.88 -5.02 -0.99
CA ILE A 18 4.21 -3.61 -1.06
C ILE A 18 5.01 -3.34 -2.32
N TYR A 19 4.70 -2.22 -2.97
CA TYR A 19 5.34 -1.80 -4.20
C TYR A 19 6.16 -0.55 -3.92
N GLU A 20 7.48 -0.65 -4.06
CA GLU A 20 8.40 0.46 -3.89
C GLU A 20 8.89 0.96 -5.25
N GLY A 21 9.11 2.27 -5.36
CA GLY A 21 9.64 2.90 -6.57
C GLY A 21 8.58 3.58 -7.43
N ARG A 22 8.97 3.89 -8.67
CA ARG A 22 8.12 4.58 -9.65
C ARG A 22 7.96 3.75 -10.90
N GLY A 23 6.71 3.63 -11.33
CA GLY A 23 6.31 3.03 -12.60
C GLY A 23 6.72 3.90 -13.79
N PHE A 24 6.54 3.36 -14.98
CA PHE A 24 7.02 3.94 -16.25
C PHE A 24 6.51 5.37 -16.51
N MET A 25 5.33 5.73 -16.00
CA MET A 25 4.70 7.04 -16.19
C MET A 25 4.77 7.92 -14.94
N GLY A 26 5.72 7.65 -14.03
CA GLY A 26 5.97 8.45 -12.83
C GLY A 26 5.01 8.21 -11.67
N GLN A 27 4.04 7.30 -11.83
CA GLN A 27 3.16 6.88 -10.75
C GLN A 27 3.93 6.08 -9.71
N HIS A 28 3.52 6.18 -8.45
CA HIS A 28 4.01 5.35 -7.35
C HIS A 28 2.83 4.78 -6.57
N ILE A 29 3.11 3.75 -5.76
CA ILE A 29 2.11 3.07 -4.96
C ILE A 29 2.43 3.34 -3.50
N GLU A 30 1.42 3.82 -2.76
CA GLU A 30 1.50 4.03 -1.33
C GLU A 30 0.74 2.92 -0.60
N ALA A 31 1.41 2.29 0.37
CA ALA A 31 0.80 1.30 1.23
C ALA A 31 -0.02 1.99 2.32
N MET A 32 -1.33 1.79 2.30
CA MET A 32 -2.26 2.45 3.22
C MET A 32 -2.90 1.44 4.13
N SER A 33 -2.91 1.72 5.43
CA SER A 33 -3.55 0.87 6.44
C SER A 33 -4.94 1.40 6.77
N PHE A 34 -5.90 0.48 6.86
CA PHE A 34 -7.32 0.75 7.07
C PHE A 34 -7.80 0.01 8.32
N PRO A 35 -8.05 0.71 9.44
CA PRO A 35 -8.50 0.08 10.68
C PRO A 35 -9.81 -0.70 10.52
N ASP A 36 -10.70 -0.24 9.65
CA ASP A 36 -12.07 -0.75 9.54
C ASP A 36 -12.14 -2.15 8.91
N CYS A 37 -11.35 -2.39 7.86
CA CYS A 37 -11.24 -3.72 7.26
C CYS A 37 -9.99 -4.48 7.70
N ARG A 38 -9.19 -3.87 8.61
CA ARG A 38 -7.95 -4.41 9.14
C ARG A 38 -7.05 -4.90 8.02
N ASN A 39 -6.77 -4.04 7.05
CA ASN A 39 -6.03 -4.43 5.86
C ASN A 39 -5.08 -3.33 5.42
N ILE A 40 -3.98 -3.73 4.79
CA ILE A 40 -3.16 -2.83 3.99
C ILE A 40 -3.68 -2.91 2.54
N VAL A 41 -3.85 -1.74 1.92
CA VAL A 41 -4.32 -1.61 0.54
C VAL A 41 -3.36 -0.68 -0.21
N PRO A 42 -2.84 -1.10 -1.37
CA PRO A 42 -2.01 -0.25 -2.22
C PRO A 42 -2.87 0.81 -2.91
N LEU A 43 -2.49 2.09 -2.81
CA LEU A 43 -3.12 3.19 -3.55
C LEU A 43 -2.12 3.80 -4.54
N VAL A 44 -2.52 3.89 -5.81
CA VAL A 44 -1.73 4.55 -6.86
C VAL A 44 -1.86 6.06 -6.72
N VAL A 45 -0.71 6.76 -6.78
CA VAL A 45 -0.58 8.20 -6.66
C VAL A 45 0.41 8.77 -7.69
N GLY A 46 0.10 9.94 -8.23
CA GLY A 46 0.97 10.74 -9.11
C GLY A 46 1.17 10.14 -10.51
N GLY A 47 2.13 10.72 -11.24
CA GLY A 47 2.39 10.37 -12.65
C GLY A 47 1.30 10.84 -13.59
N VAL A 48 1.31 10.33 -14.83
CA VAL A 48 0.36 10.72 -15.89
C VAL A 48 -1.11 10.49 -15.50
N ILE A 49 -1.40 9.52 -14.64
CA ILE A 49 -2.77 9.32 -14.13
C ILE A 49 -3.23 10.50 -13.26
N GLY A 50 -2.30 11.17 -12.55
CA GLY A 50 -2.59 12.39 -11.80
C GLY A 50 -2.92 13.58 -12.70
N ASP A 51 -2.33 13.65 -13.89
CA ASP A 51 -2.64 14.68 -14.89
C ASP A 51 -4.01 14.44 -15.54
N ALA A 52 -4.34 13.17 -15.84
CA ALA A 52 -5.63 12.79 -16.41
C ALA A 52 -6.77 12.79 -15.38
N ALA A 53 -6.46 12.50 -14.12
CA ALA A 53 -7.40 12.39 -13.01
C ALA A 53 -6.79 13.01 -11.74
N PRO A 54 -7.03 14.32 -11.48
CA PRO A 54 -6.37 15.07 -10.41
C PRO A 54 -6.53 14.49 -8.99
N ASN A 55 -7.57 13.70 -8.74
CA ASN A 55 -7.78 12.95 -7.50
C ASN A 55 -6.71 11.86 -7.24
N PHE A 56 -5.90 11.51 -8.24
CA PHE A 56 -4.75 10.62 -8.08
C PHE A 56 -3.46 11.37 -7.73
N ASN A 57 -3.44 12.71 -7.68
CA ASN A 57 -2.24 13.46 -7.29
C ASN A 57 -1.92 13.36 -5.79
N SER A 58 -2.88 12.95 -4.96
CA SER A 58 -2.67 12.82 -3.52
C SER A 58 -3.49 11.70 -2.91
N LEU A 59 -3.22 11.42 -1.65
CA LEU A 59 -4.00 10.51 -0.81
C LEU A 59 -5.25 11.18 -0.20
N VAL A 60 -5.40 12.51 -0.36
CA VAL A 60 -6.53 13.26 0.23
C VAL A 60 -7.85 12.82 -0.42
N GLY A 61 -8.84 12.50 0.41
CA GLY A 61 -10.17 12.08 -0.04
C GLY A 61 -10.22 10.67 -0.66
N ARG A 62 -9.16 9.87 -0.52
CA ARG A 62 -9.15 8.48 -1.01
C ARG A 62 -9.90 7.57 -0.04
N LEU A 63 -10.70 6.67 -0.60
CA LEU A 63 -11.43 5.66 0.15
C LEU A 63 -10.74 4.31 0.05
N CYS A 64 -11.01 3.45 1.03
CA CYS A 64 -10.61 2.06 0.98
C CYS A 64 -11.27 1.36 -0.21
N LEU A 65 -10.46 0.82 -1.12
CA LEU A 65 -10.98 0.02 -2.24
C LEU A 65 -11.64 -1.29 -1.79
N ARG A 66 -11.49 -1.67 -0.51
CA ARG A 66 -12.07 -2.88 0.07
C ARG A 66 -13.34 -2.64 0.88
N CYS A 67 -13.40 -1.58 1.68
CA CYS A 67 -14.53 -1.33 2.59
C CYS A 67 -15.17 0.06 2.48
N GLY A 68 -14.70 0.92 1.57
CA GLY A 68 -15.23 2.28 1.38
C GLY A 68 -14.92 3.27 2.50
N SER A 69 -14.20 2.88 3.54
CA SER A 69 -13.81 3.77 4.64
C SER A 69 -12.86 4.88 4.18
N ASP A 70 -13.07 6.09 4.70
CA ASP A 70 -12.19 7.25 4.58
C ASP A 70 -11.15 7.34 5.72
N ARG A 71 -11.21 6.41 6.69
CA ARG A 71 -10.23 6.31 7.78
C ARG A 71 -8.98 5.60 7.29
N ILE A 72 -8.07 6.39 6.72
CA ILE A 72 -6.85 5.90 6.09
C ILE A 72 -5.63 6.51 6.78
N HIS A 73 -4.56 5.72 6.92
CA HIS A 73 -3.26 6.23 7.33
C HIS A 73 -2.18 5.57 6.49
N ARG A 74 -1.09 6.31 6.22
CA ARG A 74 0.09 5.71 5.59
C ARG A 74 0.59 4.62 6.52
N TRP A 75 0.78 3.44 5.96
CA TRP A 75 1.26 2.32 6.74
C TRP A 75 2.72 2.53 7.11
N ASP A 76 3.07 2.18 8.35
CA ASP A 76 4.42 2.36 8.90
C ASP A 76 5.41 1.29 8.43
N MET A 77 4.95 0.28 7.69
CA MET A 77 5.70 -0.90 7.25
C MET A 77 6.14 -1.88 8.35
N HIS A 78 5.61 -1.72 9.57
CA HIS A 78 6.02 -2.49 10.74
C HIS A 78 4.84 -3.10 11.52
N THR A 79 3.65 -2.51 11.44
CA THR A 79 2.50 -2.90 12.26
C THR A 79 1.48 -3.72 11.47
N CYS A 80 1.16 -4.92 11.93
CA CYS A 80 0.14 -5.76 11.32
C CYS A 80 -1.26 -5.18 11.55
N PRO A 81 -2.06 -4.95 10.49
CA PRO A 81 -3.40 -4.38 10.65
C PRO A 81 -4.41 -5.38 11.23
N LYS A 82 -4.10 -6.70 11.22
CA LYS A 82 -4.98 -7.77 11.70
C LYS A 82 -4.90 -7.97 13.21
N CYS A 83 -3.69 -7.98 13.76
CA CYS A 83 -3.46 -8.31 15.18
C CYS A 83 -2.68 -7.24 15.95
N GLY A 84 -2.16 -6.19 15.31
CA GLY A 84 -1.28 -5.20 15.93
C GLY A 84 0.17 -5.68 16.16
N GLY A 85 0.47 -6.92 15.76
CA GLY A 85 1.78 -7.54 15.87
C GLY A 85 2.82 -7.01 14.89
N LYS A 86 4.05 -7.54 14.98
CA LYS A 86 5.15 -7.14 14.08
C LYS A 86 5.00 -7.80 12.72
N ILE A 87 5.20 -7.01 11.67
CA ILE A 87 5.31 -7.48 10.28
C ILE A 87 6.74 -7.25 9.77
N GLN A 88 7.23 -8.15 8.93
CA GLN A 88 8.58 -8.06 8.37
C GLN A 88 8.58 -8.51 6.91
N PRO A 89 9.49 -7.98 6.08
CA PRO A 89 9.67 -8.49 4.73
C PRO A 89 10.12 -9.96 4.77
N THR A 90 9.61 -10.78 3.87
CA THR A 90 9.98 -12.20 3.75
C THR A 90 11.34 -12.40 3.08
N GLY A 91 11.88 -11.36 2.45
CA GLY A 91 13.07 -11.43 1.60
C GLY A 91 12.75 -11.75 0.14
N GLU A 92 11.48 -12.02 -0.19
CA GLU A 92 11.03 -12.17 -1.56
C GLU A 92 10.85 -10.79 -2.21
N GLU A 93 11.62 -10.53 -3.25
CA GLU A 93 11.56 -9.31 -4.06
C GLU A 93 11.39 -9.68 -5.54
N GLU A 94 10.37 -9.11 -6.19
CA GLU A 94 10.11 -9.28 -7.61
C GLU A 94 10.14 -7.93 -8.32
N PHE A 95 10.70 -7.88 -9.52
CA PHE A 95 10.62 -6.67 -10.36
C PHE A 95 9.18 -6.45 -10.84
N TRP A 96 8.71 -5.21 -10.72
CA TRP A 96 7.39 -4.80 -11.17
C TRP A 96 7.55 -3.65 -12.17
N THR A 97 7.17 -3.88 -13.43
CA THR A 97 7.25 -2.93 -14.55
C THR A 97 5.89 -2.53 -15.05
#